data_AF-A0A3N5UB05-F1
#
_entry.id   AF-A0A3N5UB05-F1
#
_cell.length_a   1.000
_cell.length_b   1.000
_cell.length_c   1.000
_cell.angle_alpha   90.00
_cell.angle_beta   90.00
_cell.angle_gamma   90.00
#
_symmetry.space_group_name_H-M   'P 1'
#
loop_
_entity.id
_entity.type
_entity.pdbx_description
1 polymer ?
#
loop_
_entity_poly.entity_id
_entity_poly.type
_entity_poly.pdbx_seq_one_letter_code
_entity_poly.pdbx_strand_id
1 'polypeptide(L)'
;RQYVRKQVDEYIRFLETVCGKRCDFDRMAEVGKLSVTGQRLWQEVLDTAAHKPAPLSAFDAFFHLALIVTLRGTQTVIDYYTGLLEEMKERIRSGIGAVENEKYRLLWDNLPVWYRTKWLSEKFSSHDACLVADTYTSAWCGSLKYIDENDFLGTMAEGYSRIYLNIGVDEMAETVIDMVDKYDADGVVMHSNRSCKPYSLGQYDIQRIVQEKRKVPTLMIEADMVDERSFSESQIETRIDAFMEVLKAR
;
A
#
# COMPACT_ATOMS: atom_id res chain seq x y z
N ARG A 1 -8.71 21.40 4.70
CA ARG A 1 -9.92 21.29 3.84
C ARG A 1 -10.20 22.55 2.99
N GLN A 2 -10.61 23.70 3.57
CA GLN A 2 -11.03 24.88 2.77
C GLN A 2 -9.97 25.41 1.79
N TYR A 3 -8.70 25.48 2.23
CA TYR A 3 -7.59 25.89 1.38
C TYR A 3 -7.43 24.98 0.14
N VAL A 4 -7.40 23.65 0.34
CA VAL A 4 -7.28 22.68 -0.75
C VAL A 4 -8.50 22.72 -1.68
N ARG A 5 -9.71 22.86 -1.14
CA ARG A 5 -10.94 23.02 -1.95
C ARG A 5 -10.82 24.23 -2.90
N LYS A 6 -10.33 25.36 -2.39
CA LYS A 6 -10.09 26.57 -3.20
C LYS A 6 -9.07 26.32 -4.31
N GLN A 7 -7.98 25.58 -4.02
CA GLN A 7 -7.00 25.21 -5.05
C GLN A 7 -7.60 24.28 -6.12
N VAL A 8 -8.49 23.37 -5.75
CA VAL A 8 -9.22 22.53 -6.71
C VAL A 8 -10.10 23.40 -7.63
N ASP A 9 -10.82 24.38 -7.09
CA ASP A 9 -11.64 25.30 -7.89
C ASP A 9 -10.80 26.21 -8.82
N GLU A 10 -9.61 26.63 -8.37
CA GLU A 10 -8.63 27.33 -9.20
C GLU A 10 -8.09 26.43 -10.32
N TYR A 11 -7.81 25.16 -10.01
CA TYR A 11 -7.30 24.20 -10.99
C TYR A 11 -8.34 23.83 -12.04
N ILE A 12 -9.62 23.70 -11.67
CA ILE A 12 -10.72 23.51 -12.64
C ILE A 12 -10.73 24.67 -13.64
N ARG A 13 -10.68 25.93 -13.17
CA ARG A 13 -10.67 27.12 -14.05
C ARG A 13 -9.43 27.17 -14.95
N PHE A 14 -8.28 26.77 -14.43
CA PHE A 14 -7.06 26.63 -15.22
C PHE A 14 -7.24 25.59 -16.35
N LEU A 15 -7.76 24.40 -16.03
CA LEU A 15 -8.02 23.34 -17.00
C LEU A 15 -9.04 23.76 -18.06
N GLU A 16 -10.12 24.47 -17.68
CA GLU A 16 -11.08 24.99 -18.65
C GLU A 16 -10.43 25.92 -19.69
N THR A 17 -9.48 26.74 -19.24
CA THR A 17 -8.74 27.68 -20.09
C THR A 17 -7.79 26.94 -21.03
N VAL A 18 -6.98 26.01 -20.49
CA VAL A 18 -5.97 25.26 -21.27
C VAL A 18 -6.63 24.29 -22.25
N CYS A 19 -7.71 23.63 -21.87
CA CYS A 19 -8.41 22.66 -22.70
C CYS A 19 -9.47 23.30 -23.63
N GLY A 20 -9.79 24.59 -23.45
CA GLY A 20 -10.81 25.29 -24.23
C GLY A 20 -12.23 24.74 -24.07
N LYS A 21 -12.51 24.03 -22.97
CA LYS A 21 -13.80 23.37 -22.70
C LYS A 21 -14.21 23.59 -21.25
N ARG A 22 -15.47 23.96 -21.01
CA ARG A 22 -16.04 24.08 -19.66
C ARG A 22 -16.10 22.73 -18.95
N CYS A 23 -15.93 22.76 -17.63
CA CYS A 23 -16.06 21.58 -16.78
C CYS A 23 -17.51 21.11 -16.79
N ASP A 24 -17.69 19.83 -17.06
CA ASP A 24 -18.96 19.14 -16.94
C ASP A 24 -19.02 18.51 -15.54
N PHE A 25 -19.79 19.14 -14.64
CA PHE A 25 -19.88 18.74 -13.24
C PHE A 25 -20.64 17.42 -13.05
N ASP A 26 -21.60 17.10 -13.92
CA ASP A 26 -22.31 15.83 -13.88
C ASP A 26 -21.36 14.69 -14.28
N ARG A 27 -20.59 14.89 -15.36
CA ARG A 27 -19.55 13.94 -15.77
C ARG A 27 -18.47 13.79 -14.71
N MET A 28 -18.07 14.87 -14.05
CA MET A 28 -17.10 14.82 -12.95
C MET A 28 -17.62 13.99 -11.78
N ALA A 29 -18.89 14.14 -11.40
CA ALA A 29 -19.51 13.33 -10.35
C ALA A 29 -19.54 11.84 -10.73
N GLU A 30 -19.82 11.51 -12.00
CA GLU A 30 -19.76 10.14 -12.51
C GLU A 30 -18.34 9.54 -12.39
N VAL A 31 -17.31 10.25 -12.87
CA VAL A 31 -15.91 9.84 -12.75
C VAL A 31 -15.49 9.70 -11.28
N GLY A 32 -16.01 10.57 -10.42
CA GLY A 32 -15.83 10.50 -8.97
C GLY A 32 -16.36 9.19 -8.39
N LYS A 33 -17.59 8.80 -8.73
CA LYS A 33 -18.17 7.52 -8.31
C LYS A 33 -17.33 6.33 -8.79
N LEU A 34 -16.90 6.33 -10.06
CA LEU A 34 -16.02 5.28 -10.59
C LEU A 34 -14.69 5.20 -9.82
N SER A 35 -14.14 6.35 -9.41
CA SER A 35 -12.90 6.42 -8.63
C SER A 35 -13.05 5.76 -7.27
N VAL A 36 -14.13 6.08 -6.54
CA VAL A 36 -14.42 5.51 -5.22
C VAL A 36 -14.69 4.01 -5.32
N THR A 37 -15.46 3.57 -6.31
CA THR A 37 -15.70 2.14 -6.56
C THR A 37 -14.40 1.39 -6.83
N GLY A 38 -13.51 1.96 -7.68
CA GLY A 38 -12.20 1.36 -7.94
C GLY A 38 -11.32 1.26 -6.69
N GLN A 39 -11.34 2.27 -5.82
CA GLN A 39 -10.61 2.24 -4.54
C GLN A 39 -11.18 1.18 -3.58
N ARG A 40 -12.51 1.02 -3.51
CA ARG A 40 -13.15 -0.03 -2.68
C ARG A 40 -12.78 -1.43 -3.16
N LEU A 41 -12.87 -1.67 -4.47
CA LEU A 41 -12.45 -2.95 -5.06
C LEU A 41 -10.97 -3.22 -4.82
N TRP A 42 -10.11 -2.20 -4.93
CA TRP A 42 -8.69 -2.35 -4.61
C TRP A 42 -8.46 -2.71 -3.13
N GLN A 43 -9.16 -2.05 -2.20
CA GLN A 43 -9.13 -2.41 -0.78
C GLN A 43 -9.59 -3.86 -0.57
N GLU A 44 -10.68 -4.29 -1.22
CA GLU A 44 -11.18 -5.65 -1.10
C GLU A 44 -10.18 -6.70 -1.62
N VAL A 45 -9.46 -6.40 -2.71
CA VAL A 45 -8.36 -7.26 -3.20
C VAL A 45 -7.27 -7.38 -2.15
N LEU A 46 -6.76 -6.26 -1.63
CA LEU A 46 -5.71 -6.26 -0.60
C LEU A 46 -6.16 -7.01 0.66
N ASP A 47 -7.43 -6.82 1.07
CA ASP A 47 -8.00 -7.43 2.27
C ASP A 47 -8.10 -8.96 2.17
N THR A 48 -8.11 -9.54 0.97
CA THR A 48 -8.05 -10.99 0.81
C THR A 48 -6.76 -11.59 1.38
N ALA A 49 -5.67 -10.82 1.48
CA ALA A 49 -4.42 -11.26 2.07
C ALA A 49 -4.51 -11.48 3.59
N ALA A 50 -5.60 -11.08 4.25
CA ALA A 50 -5.89 -11.47 5.64
C ALA A 50 -6.25 -12.96 5.78
N HIS A 51 -6.61 -13.64 4.70
CA HIS A 51 -6.79 -15.10 4.70
C HIS A 51 -5.48 -15.84 4.98
N LYS A 52 -5.58 -17.08 5.48
CA LYS A 52 -4.44 -17.95 5.78
C LYS A 52 -4.61 -19.30 5.06
N PRO A 53 -3.76 -19.64 4.07
CA PRO A 53 -2.66 -18.83 3.53
C PRO A 53 -3.17 -17.62 2.72
N ALA A 54 -2.38 -16.55 2.59
CA ALA A 54 -2.74 -15.37 1.81
C ALA A 54 -2.74 -15.71 0.30
N PRO A 55 -3.77 -15.34 -0.49
CA PRO A 55 -3.80 -15.64 -1.92
C PRO A 55 -2.86 -14.78 -2.77
N LEU A 56 -2.40 -13.64 -2.24
CA LEU A 56 -1.40 -12.75 -2.84
C LEU A 56 -0.44 -12.19 -1.78
N SER A 57 0.76 -11.81 -2.22
CA SER A 57 1.73 -11.06 -1.43
C SER A 57 1.72 -9.57 -1.78
N ALA A 58 2.37 -8.74 -0.94
CA ALA A 58 2.65 -7.34 -1.21
C ALA A 58 3.45 -7.15 -2.51
N PHE A 59 4.34 -8.10 -2.84
CA PHE A 59 5.09 -8.06 -4.09
C PHE A 59 4.19 -8.21 -5.31
N ASP A 60 3.16 -9.08 -5.25
CA ASP A 60 2.13 -9.18 -6.27
C ASP A 60 1.29 -7.90 -6.34
N ALA A 61 0.90 -7.36 -5.17
CA ALA A 61 0.12 -6.14 -5.08
C ALA A 61 0.82 -4.93 -5.75
N PHE A 62 2.16 -4.83 -5.66
CA PHE A 62 2.91 -3.79 -6.37
C PHE A 62 2.76 -3.84 -7.89
N PHE A 63 2.58 -5.03 -8.49
CA PHE A 63 2.34 -5.16 -9.93
C PHE A 63 0.92 -4.70 -10.29
N HIS A 64 -0.08 -5.06 -9.48
CA HIS A 64 -1.48 -4.69 -9.70
C HIS A 64 -1.79 -3.21 -9.39
N LEU A 65 -0.88 -2.51 -8.72
CA LEU A 65 -1.05 -1.13 -8.28
C LEU A 65 -1.19 -0.14 -9.45
N ALA A 66 -0.52 -0.37 -10.58
CA ALA A 66 -0.40 0.63 -11.65
C ALA A 66 -1.75 1.22 -12.12
N LEU A 67 -2.82 0.41 -12.11
CA LEU A 67 -4.14 0.79 -12.59
C LEU A 67 -4.86 1.75 -11.65
N ILE A 68 -4.82 1.54 -10.33
CA ILE A 68 -5.37 2.50 -9.37
C ILE A 68 -4.57 3.80 -9.37
N VAL A 69 -3.31 3.80 -9.79
CA VAL A 69 -2.53 5.05 -9.92
C VAL A 69 -2.92 5.84 -11.17
N THR A 70 -2.98 5.17 -12.31
CA THR A 70 -2.99 5.82 -13.64
C THR A 70 -4.37 5.95 -14.28
N LEU A 71 -5.29 5.02 -14.01
CA LEU A 71 -6.60 4.93 -14.67
C LEU A 71 -7.78 5.02 -13.70
N ARG A 72 -7.53 5.45 -12.45
CA ARG A 72 -8.59 5.65 -11.45
C ARG A 72 -9.67 6.59 -11.97
N GLY A 73 -10.93 6.18 -11.79
CA GLY A 73 -12.10 6.89 -12.34
C GLY A 73 -12.57 6.37 -13.70
N THR A 74 -12.08 5.20 -14.14
CA THR A 74 -12.51 4.54 -15.37
C THR A 74 -13.19 3.20 -15.09
N GLN A 75 -14.07 2.78 -15.99
CA GLN A 75 -14.70 1.46 -15.94
C GLN A 75 -13.66 0.33 -16.07
N THR A 76 -12.60 0.54 -16.86
CA THR A 76 -11.49 -0.43 -17.02
C THR A 76 -10.87 -0.84 -15.69
N VAL A 77 -10.70 0.10 -14.76
CA VAL A 77 -10.15 -0.21 -13.42
C VAL A 77 -11.14 -1.03 -12.59
N ILE A 78 -12.43 -0.74 -12.69
CA ILE A 78 -13.49 -1.49 -12.01
C ILE A 78 -13.52 -2.92 -12.53
N ASP A 79 -13.55 -3.10 -13.85
CA ASP A 79 -13.60 -4.42 -14.49
C ASP A 79 -12.37 -5.25 -14.10
N TYR A 80 -11.19 -4.62 -14.14
CA TYR A 80 -9.94 -5.27 -13.75
C TYR A 80 -9.93 -5.72 -12.29
N TYR A 81 -10.21 -4.83 -11.33
CA TYR A 81 -10.18 -5.20 -9.92
C TYR A 81 -11.34 -6.12 -9.50
N THR A 82 -12.47 -6.08 -10.20
CA THR A 82 -13.53 -7.08 -10.03
C THR A 82 -13.02 -8.46 -10.42
N GLY A 83 -12.38 -8.59 -11.59
CA GLY A 83 -11.77 -9.84 -12.04
C GLY A 83 -10.68 -10.33 -11.09
N LEU A 84 -9.79 -9.44 -10.67
CA LEU A 84 -8.71 -9.76 -9.74
C LEU A 84 -9.25 -10.22 -8.37
N LEU A 85 -10.29 -9.56 -7.84
CA LEU A 85 -10.92 -9.95 -6.59
C LEU A 85 -11.54 -11.35 -6.68
N GLU A 86 -12.22 -11.66 -7.79
CA GLU A 86 -12.77 -13.00 -7.99
C GLU A 86 -11.68 -14.07 -8.13
N GLU A 87 -10.55 -13.74 -8.77
CA GLU A 87 -9.37 -14.62 -8.79
C GLU A 87 -8.81 -14.87 -7.38
N MET A 88 -8.67 -13.82 -6.55
CA MET A 88 -8.18 -13.98 -5.17
C MET A 88 -9.14 -14.84 -4.33
N LYS A 89 -10.45 -14.65 -4.48
CA LYS A 89 -11.46 -15.49 -3.83
C LYS A 89 -11.40 -16.93 -4.32
N GLU A 90 -11.14 -17.16 -5.60
CA GLU A 90 -10.98 -18.51 -6.15
C GLU A 90 -9.72 -19.20 -5.60
N ARG A 91 -8.60 -18.48 -5.55
CA ARG A 91 -7.37 -18.97 -4.91
C ARG A 91 -7.61 -19.36 -3.46
N ILE A 92 -8.34 -18.54 -2.70
CA ILE A 92 -8.77 -18.87 -1.33
C ILE A 92 -9.58 -20.18 -1.30
N ARG A 93 -10.63 -20.30 -2.14
CA ARG A 93 -11.48 -21.51 -2.19
C ARG A 93 -10.68 -22.77 -2.55
N SER A 94 -9.71 -22.62 -3.44
CA SER A 94 -8.85 -23.69 -3.93
C SER A 94 -7.62 -23.95 -3.04
N GLY A 95 -7.44 -23.20 -1.94
CA GLY A 95 -6.30 -23.35 -1.03
C GLY A 95 -4.94 -22.95 -1.63
N ILE A 96 -4.95 -22.07 -2.64
CA ILE A 96 -3.74 -21.61 -3.34
C ILE A 96 -3.21 -20.34 -2.67
N GLY A 97 -2.16 -20.48 -1.86
CA GLY A 97 -1.43 -19.35 -1.29
C GLY A 97 -0.47 -18.67 -2.28
N ALA A 98 0.00 -17.47 -1.93
CA ALA A 98 1.13 -16.82 -2.60
C ALA A 98 2.46 -17.50 -2.24
N VAL A 99 2.55 -18.03 -1.02
CA VAL A 99 3.65 -18.88 -0.52
C VAL A 99 3.07 -20.25 -0.18
N GLU A 100 3.66 -21.31 -0.74
CA GLU A 100 3.14 -22.69 -0.63
C GLU A 100 3.00 -23.16 0.82
N ASN A 101 4.00 -22.87 1.65
CA ASN A 101 4.03 -23.25 3.06
C ASN A 101 4.03 -22.04 3.98
N GLU A 102 3.15 -21.05 3.76
CA GLU A 102 3.09 -19.83 4.59
C GLU A 102 3.09 -20.14 6.10
N LYS A 103 4.21 -19.81 6.77
CA LYS A 103 4.40 -19.94 8.23
C LYS A 103 4.54 -18.58 8.91
N TYR A 104 5.15 -17.61 8.24
CA TYR A 104 5.37 -16.27 8.78
C TYR A 104 4.67 -15.23 7.91
N ARG A 105 4.01 -14.28 8.55
CA ARG A 105 3.27 -13.19 7.89
C ARG A 105 3.96 -11.88 8.21
N LEU A 106 4.35 -11.14 7.19
CA LEU A 106 5.13 -9.91 7.34
C LEU A 106 4.40 -8.73 6.72
N LEU A 107 4.64 -7.54 7.25
CA LEU A 107 4.27 -6.29 6.58
C LEU A 107 5.46 -5.68 5.87
N TRP A 108 5.23 -5.07 4.71
CA TRP A 108 6.20 -4.21 4.05
C TRP A 108 5.87 -2.74 4.30
N ASP A 109 6.85 -1.95 4.69
CA ASP A 109 6.73 -0.50 4.78
C ASP A 109 7.55 0.19 3.68
N ASN A 110 6.95 1.21 3.04
CA ASN A 110 7.51 2.03 1.95
C ASN A 110 7.35 1.43 0.53
N LEU A 111 7.80 2.16 -0.49
CA LEU A 111 7.85 1.70 -1.89
C LEU A 111 8.72 0.43 -2.02
N PRO A 112 8.49 -0.42 -3.04
CA PRO A 112 9.37 -1.57 -3.27
C PRO A 112 10.74 -1.15 -3.84
N VAL A 113 11.72 -2.06 -3.69
CA VAL A 113 12.97 -2.02 -4.46
C VAL A 113 12.69 -2.66 -5.82
N TRP A 114 12.22 -1.87 -6.80
CA TRP A 114 11.58 -2.34 -8.04
C TRP A 114 12.39 -3.41 -8.78
N TYR A 115 13.68 -3.17 -8.97
CA TYR A 115 14.60 -4.08 -9.68
C TYR A 115 14.99 -5.34 -8.87
N ARG A 116 14.63 -5.42 -7.59
CA ARG A 116 14.89 -6.58 -6.70
C ARG A 116 13.61 -7.18 -6.10
N THR A 117 12.43 -6.75 -6.52
CA THR A 117 11.14 -7.27 -6.03
C THR A 117 11.08 -8.80 -6.08
N LYS A 118 11.43 -9.40 -7.24
CA LYS A 118 11.50 -10.85 -7.39
C LYS A 118 12.47 -11.50 -6.41
N TRP A 119 13.69 -10.98 -6.30
CA TRP A 119 14.70 -11.53 -5.40
C TRP A 119 14.28 -11.43 -3.93
N LEU A 120 13.70 -10.30 -3.52
CA LEU A 120 13.18 -10.12 -2.16
C LEU A 120 12.04 -11.11 -1.89
N SER A 121 11.11 -11.26 -2.84
CA SER A 121 10.02 -12.22 -2.76
C SER A 121 10.53 -13.65 -2.59
N GLU A 122 11.48 -14.08 -3.43
CA GLU A 122 12.09 -15.41 -3.37
C GLU A 122 12.81 -15.61 -2.03
N LYS A 123 13.57 -14.62 -1.57
CA LYS A 123 14.32 -14.70 -0.31
C LYS A 123 13.39 -14.88 0.89
N PHE A 124 12.33 -14.09 1.03
CA PHE A 124 11.37 -14.24 2.12
C PHE A 124 10.58 -15.55 1.99
N SER A 125 10.14 -15.93 0.78
CA SER A 125 9.42 -17.19 0.57
C SER A 125 10.27 -18.43 0.88
N SER A 126 11.61 -18.35 0.72
CA SER A 126 12.52 -19.44 1.10
C SER A 126 12.55 -19.73 2.60
N HIS A 127 12.08 -18.76 3.41
CA HIS A 127 11.86 -18.89 4.85
C HIS A 127 10.39 -19.13 5.21
N ASP A 128 9.55 -19.54 4.24
CA ASP A 128 8.11 -19.72 4.44
C ASP A 128 7.38 -18.42 4.85
N ALA A 129 7.95 -17.25 4.50
CA ALA A 129 7.39 -15.95 4.87
C ALA A 129 6.64 -15.28 3.71
N CYS A 130 5.39 -14.89 3.95
CA CYS A 130 4.59 -14.09 3.03
C CYS A 130 4.48 -12.65 3.52
N LEU A 131 4.73 -11.67 2.65
CA LEU A 131 4.44 -10.26 2.96
C LEU A 131 2.97 -10.01 2.65
N VAL A 132 2.12 -9.93 3.66
CA VAL A 132 0.66 -10.01 3.52
C VAL A 132 -0.01 -8.65 3.35
N ALA A 133 0.68 -7.56 3.63
CA ALA A 133 0.22 -6.23 3.31
C ALA A 133 1.38 -5.22 3.28
N ASP A 134 1.11 -4.05 2.71
CA ASP A 134 2.07 -2.96 2.68
C ASP A 134 1.43 -1.57 2.77
N THR A 135 2.19 -0.63 3.32
CA THR A 135 1.72 0.75 3.56
C THR A 135 1.62 1.58 2.27
N TYR A 136 2.28 1.17 1.17
CA TYR A 136 2.27 1.91 -0.09
C TYR A 136 1.03 1.60 -0.94
N THR A 137 0.71 0.33 -1.18
CA THR A 137 -0.48 -0.07 -1.95
C THR A 137 -1.77 0.32 -1.26
N SER A 138 -1.76 0.32 0.08
CA SER A 138 -2.88 0.76 0.93
C SER A 138 -3.09 2.29 0.90
N ALA A 139 -2.14 3.07 0.37
CA ALA A 139 -2.22 4.54 0.36
C ALA A 139 -3.42 5.09 -0.45
N TRP A 140 -3.91 4.33 -1.43
CA TRP A 140 -5.10 4.69 -2.20
C TRP A 140 -6.41 4.35 -1.49
N CYS A 141 -6.35 3.65 -0.35
CA CYS A 141 -7.53 3.20 0.38
C CYS A 141 -7.66 3.85 1.77
N GLY A 142 -6.56 4.35 2.34
CA GLY A 142 -6.53 4.91 3.71
C GLY A 142 -7.48 6.09 3.97
N SER A 143 -7.91 6.81 2.93
CA SER A 143 -8.86 7.92 3.03
C SER A 143 -10.32 7.55 2.74
N LEU A 144 -10.62 6.28 2.40
CA LEU A 144 -11.97 5.81 2.08
C LEU A 144 -12.99 6.12 3.20
N LYS A 145 -12.58 6.06 4.47
CA LYS A 145 -13.42 6.38 5.64
C LYS A 145 -13.87 7.84 5.73
N TYR A 146 -13.27 8.74 4.95
CA TYR A 146 -13.58 10.17 4.92
C TYR A 146 -14.35 10.59 3.66
N ILE A 147 -14.78 9.64 2.84
CA ILE A 147 -15.47 9.90 1.58
C ILE A 147 -16.95 10.19 1.82
N ASP A 148 -17.40 11.33 1.31
CA ASP A 148 -18.80 11.68 1.10
C ASP A 148 -19.12 11.61 -0.41
N GLU A 149 -19.91 10.62 -0.80
CA GLU A 149 -20.32 10.41 -2.20
C GLU A 149 -21.22 11.53 -2.75
N ASN A 150 -21.82 12.35 -1.87
CA ASN A 150 -22.67 13.48 -2.27
C ASN A 150 -21.88 14.78 -2.44
N ASP A 151 -20.62 14.83 -1.98
CA ASP A 151 -19.72 15.98 -2.11
C ASP A 151 -18.37 15.51 -2.67
N PHE A 152 -18.31 15.19 -3.97
CA PHE A 152 -17.08 14.67 -4.59
C PHE A 152 -15.89 15.62 -4.43
N LEU A 153 -16.09 16.92 -4.61
CA LEU A 153 -15.00 17.88 -4.56
C LEU A 153 -14.53 18.17 -3.12
N GLY A 154 -15.43 18.18 -2.15
CA GLY A 154 -15.05 18.24 -0.74
C GLY A 154 -14.38 16.96 -0.28
N THR A 155 -14.84 15.80 -0.76
CA THR A 155 -14.18 14.50 -0.59
C THR A 155 -12.77 14.49 -1.15
N MET A 156 -12.58 15.02 -2.36
CA MET A 156 -11.25 15.15 -2.96
C MET A 156 -10.34 16.00 -2.07
N ALA A 157 -10.81 17.16 -1.60
CA ALA A 157 -10.03 18.01 -0.72
C ALA A 157 -9.67 17.31 0.61
N GLU A 158 -10.59 16.54 1.19
CA GLU A 158 -10.34 15.81 2.45
C GLU A 158 -9.40 14.63 2.23
N GLY A 159 -9.68 13.77 1.25
CA GLY A 159 -8.93 12.56 0.98
C GLY A 159 -7.47 12.81 0.59
N TYR A 160 -7.22 13.81 -0.26
CA TYR A 160 -5.85 14.17 -0.65
C TYR A 160 -5.06 14.88 0.46
N SER A 161 -5.74 15.54 1.41
CA SER A 161 -5.07 16.17 2.55
C SER A 161 -4.60 15.16 3.60
N ARG A 162 -5.13 13.93 3.56
CA ARG A 162 -4.91 12.88 4.58
C ARG A 162 -4.18 11.65 4.05
N ILE A 163 -3.49 11.78 2.92
CA ILE A 163 -2.64 10.70 2.42
C ILE A 163 -1.58 10.36 3.48
N TYR A 164 -1.15 9.10 3.50
CA TYR A 164 -0.21 8.57 4.49
C TYR A 164 1.06 9.42 4.66
N LEU A 165 1.54 10.08 3.59
CA LEU A 165 2.74 10.92 3.63
C LEU A 165 2.52 12.35 4.13
N ASN A 166 1.28 12.73 4.44
CA ASN A 166 0.89 14.08 4.85
C ASN A 166 0.25 14.11 6.24
N ILE A 167 0.40 13.03 7.01
CA ILE A 167 -0.07 12.88 8.39
C ILE A 167 1.11 12.81 9.36
N GLY A 168 0.83 12.91 10.66
CA GLY A 168 1.87 12.84 11.70
C GLY A 168 2.43 11.43 11.84
N VAL A 169 3.68 11.33 12.32
CA VAL A 169 4.37 10.05 12.58
C VAL A 169 3.57 9.14 13.52
N ASP A 170 2.88 9.72 14.52
CA ASP A 170 2.02 8.97 15.42
C ASP A 170 0.86 8.29 14.68
N GLU A 171 0.19 9.01 13.75
CA GLU A 171 -0.90 8.46 12.95
C GLU A 171 -0.39 7.43 11.92
N MET A 172 0.81 7.63 11.37
CA MET A 172 1.46 6.61 10.53
C MET A 172 1.73 5.33 11.33
N ALA A 173 2.24 5.46 12.55
CA ALA A 173 2.51 4.31 13.43
C ALA A 173 1.22 3.57 13.81
N GLU A 174 0.13 4.27 14.12
CA GLU A 174 -1.18 3.63 14.34
C GLU A 174 -1.66 2.88 13.10
N THR A 175 -1.45 3.43 11.90
CA THR A 175 -1.81 2.74 10.64
C THR A 175 -1.04 1.43 10.48
N VAL A 176 0.27 1.42 10.78
CA VAL A 176 1.08 0.20 10.75
C VAL A 176 0.59 -0.80 11.80
N ILE A 177 0.24 -0.34 13.00
CA ILE A 177 -0.30 -1.20 14.07
C ILE A 177 -1.64 -1.84 13.66
N ASP A 178 -2.56 -1.04 13.10
CA ASP A 178 -3.85 -1.53 12.60
C ASP A 178 -3.63 -2.60 11.50
N MET A 179 -2.62 -2.43 10.65
CA MET A 179 -2.25 -3.44 9.67
C MET A 179 -1.65 -4.70 10.31
N VAL A 180 -0.81 -4.56 11.34
CA VAL A 180 -0.25 -5.72 12.07
C VAL A 180 -1.39 -6.57 12.63
N ASP A 181 -2.39 -5.93 13.23
CA ASP A 181 -3.54 -6.60 13.81
C ASP A 181 -4.47 -7.20 12.74
N LYS A 182 -4.81 -6.41 11.71
CA LYS A 182 -5.74 -6.83 10.66
C LYS A 182 -5.23 -8.04 9.89
N TYR A 183 -3.95 -8.05 9.56
CA TYR A 183 -3.33 -9.09 8.75
C TYR A 183 -2.66 -10.18 9.58
N ASP A 184 -2.74 -10.10 10.91
CA ASP A 184 -2.10 -11.01 11.86
C ASP A 184 -0.63 -11.25 11.51
N ALA A 185 0.12 -10.14 11.44
CA ALA A 185 1.52 -10.13 11.01
C ALA A 185 2.47 -10.40 12.17
N ASP A 186 3.42 -11.31 11.95
CA ASP A 186 4.46 -11.71 12.89
C ASP A 186 5.61 -10.69 12.95
N GLY A 187 5.78 -9.86 11.93
CA GLY A 187 6.87 -8.88 11.86
C GLY A 187 6.70 -7.81 10.79
N VAL A 188 7.53 -6.76 10.85
CA VAL A 188 7.49 -5.63 9.90
C VAL A 188 8.85 -5.43 9.23
N VAL A 189 8.87 -5.43 7.91
CA VAL A 189 10.04 -5.12 7.08
C VAL A 189 9.90 -3.70 6.57
N MET A 190 10.76 -2.81 7.04
CA MET A 190 10.77 -1.39 6.70
C MET A 190 11.87 -1.10 5.69
N HIS A 191 11.48 -0.61 4.50
CA HIS A 191 12.45 -0.14 3.53
C HIS A 191 12.76 1.34 3.79
N SER A 192 13.96 1.61 4.31
CA SER A 192 14.54 2.95 4.38
C SER A 192 15.07 3.35 3.01
N ASN A 193 14.15 3.89 2.22
CA ASN A 193 14.38 4.31 0.85
C ASN A 193 15.20 5.62 0.81
N ARG A 194 16.38 5.59 0.19
CA ARG A 194 17.27 6.75 0.05
C ARG A 194 16.63 7.91 -0.71
N SER A 195 15.78 7.62 -1.70
CA SER A 195 15.08 8.66 -2.48
C SER A 195 13.84 9.22 -1.78
N CYS A 196 13.03 8.38 -1.14
CA CYS A 196 11.72 8.79 -0.61
C CYS A 196 11.81 9.31 0.84
N LYS A 197 12.36 10.51 1.01
CA LYS A 197 12.51 11.14 2.35
C LYS A 197 11.21 11.24 3.15
N PRO A 198 10.04 11.63 2.58
CA PRO A 198 8.81 11.72 3.36
C PRO A 198 8.36 10.39 3.99
N TYR A 199 8.72 9.28 3.34
CA TYR A 199 8.41 7.93 3.83
C TYR A 199 9.46 7.47 4.84
N SER A 200 10.74 7.71 4.55
CA SER A 200 11.87 7.20 5.34
C SER A 200 12.16 8.03 6.59
N LEU A 201 11.83 9.32 6.60
CA LEU A 201 11.96 10.19 7.77
C LEU A 201 10.82 9.88 8.76
N GLY A 202 11.17 9.36 9.93
CA GLY A 202 10.22 8.94 10.97
C GLY A 202 10.10 7.42 11.12
N GLN A 203 10.66 6.62 10.20
CA GLN A 203 10.60 5.15 10.30
C GLN A 203 11.20 4.60 11.59
N TYR A 204 12.26 5.21 12.15
CA TYR A 204 12.81 4.78 13.44
C TYR A 204 11.84 5.01 14.61
N ASP A 205 11.07 6.09 14.57
CA ASP A 205 10.04 6.36 15.58
C ASP A 205 8.85 5.40 15.41
N ILE A 206 8.38 5.19 14.18
CA ILE A 206 7.35 4.20 13.85
C ILE A 206 7.80 2.81 14.32
N GLN A 207 9.03 2.42 14.01
CA GLN A 207 9.64 1.17 14.43
C GLN A 207 9.56 0.99 15.95
N ARG A 208 10.00 2.01 16.70
CA ARG A 208 9.96 2.00 18.16
C ARG A 208 8.53 1.83 18.68
N ILE A 209 7.59 2.62 18.17
CA ILE A 209 6.18 2.60 18.60
C ILE A 209 5.54 1.21 18.34
N VAL A 210 5.75 0.65 17.14
CA VAL A 210 5.21 -0.67 16.77
C VAL A 210 5.79 -1.77 17.67
N GLN A 211 7.12 -1.77 17.88
CA GLN A 211 7.77 -2.73 18.77
C GLN A 211 7.29 -2.58 20.22
N GLU A 212 7.09 -1.35 20.71
CA GLU A 212 6.59 -1.10 22.06
C GLU A 212 5.16 -1.62 22.24
N LYS A 213 4.27 -1.37 21.27
CA LYS A 213 2.83 -1.64 21.38
C LYS A 213 2.40 -3.06 20.97
N ARG A 214 3.09 -3.70 20.02
CA ARG A 214 2.73 -5.03 19.51
C ARG A 214 3.79 -6.10 19.73
N LYS A 215 5.00 -5.71 20.17
CA LYS A 215 6.11 -6.63 20.46
C LYS A 215 6.51 -7.49 19.26
N VAL A 216 6.11 -7.12 18.04
CA VAL A 216 6.55 -7.78 16.81
C VAL A 216 7.97 -7.31 16.44
N PRO A 217 8.88 -8.21 16.05
CA PRO A 217 10.19 -7.82 15.56
C PRO A 217 10.07 -7.02 14.27
N THR A 218 11.06 -6.18 14.01
CA THR A 218 11.11 -5.43 12.76
C THR A 218 12.51 -5.47 12.15
N LEU A 219 12.56 -5.33 10.83
CA LEU A 219 13.78 -5.31 10.03
C LEU A 219 13.83 -4.00 9.23
N MET A 220 14.93 -3.27 9.33
CA MET A 220 15.19 -2.13 8.44
C MET A 220 16.07 -2.59 7.27
N ILE A 221 15.66 -2.31 6.04
CA ILE A 221 16.46 -2.50 4.82
C ILE A 221 16.76 -1.12 4.25
N GLU A 222 18.03 -0.79 4.08
CA GLU A 222 18.44 0.45 3.40
C GLU A 222 18.71 0.16 1.93
N ALA A 223 17.97 0.82 1.04
CA ALA A 223 18.15 0.71 -0.40
C ALA A 223 17.60 1.95 -1.10
N ASP A 224 17.72 1.98 -2.43
CA ASP A 224 16.94 2.87 -3.27
C ASP A 224 15.91 2.07 -4.07
N MET A 225 14.75 2.66 -4.32
CA MET A 225 13.67 2.01 -5.07
C MET A 225 14.03 1.69 -6.54
N VAL A 226 14.94 2.45 -7.17
CA VAL A 226 15.32 2.29 -8.59
C VAL A 226 16.83 2.31 -8.84
N ASP A 227 17.64 2.87 -7.94
CA ASP A 227 19.10 2.95 -8.09
C ASP A 227 19.81 1.73 -7.49
N GLU A 228 20.26 0.84 -8.38
CA GLU A 228 20.98 -0.40 -8.03
C GLU A 228 22.27 -0.19 -7.23
N ARG A 229 22.91 0.99 -7.35
CA ARG A 229 24.15 1.29 -6.62
C ARG A 229 23.93 1.35 -5.11
N SER A 230 22.69 1.52 -4.67
CA SER A 230 22.30 1.60 -3.26
C SER A 230 21.87 0.25 -2.68
N PHE A 231 22.10 -0.88 -3.36
CA PHE A 231 21.68 -2.20 -2.89
C PHE A 231 22.86 -3.15 -2.70
N SER A 232 23.11 -3.48 -1.43
CA SER A 232 24.11 -4.47 -1.03
C SER A 232 23.41 -5.81 -0.77
N GLU A 233 23.38 -6.67 -1.79
CA GLU A 233 22.66 -7.96 -1.72
C GLU A 233 23.10 -8.82 -0.53
N SER A 234 24.41 -9.03 -0.35
CA SER A 234 24.93 -9.89 0.72
C SER A 234 24.62 -9.35 2.13
N GLN A 235 24.64 -8.03 2.30
CA GLN A 235 24.29 -7.39 3.57
C GLN A 235 22.80 -7.53 3.87
N ILE A 236 21.96 -7.28 2.86
CA ILE A 236 20.50 -7.38 2.99
C ILE A 236 20.09 -8.84 3.24
N GLU A 237 20.69 -9.78 2.52
CA GLU A 237 20.50 -11.22 2.72
C GLU A 237 20.81 -11.62 4.16
N THR A 238 21.98 -11.27 4.67
CA THR A 238 22.38 -11.60 6.05
C THR A 238 21.40 -11.02 7.07
N ARG A 239 20.89 -9.80 6.83
CA ARG A 239 19.90 -9.17 7.70
C ARG A 239 18.54 -9.85 7.65
N ILE A 240 18.07 -10.26 6.47
CA ILE A 240 16.83 -11.02 6.32
C ILE A 240 16.95 -12.36 7.05
N ASP A 241 18.04 -13.09 6.85
CA ASP A 241 18.27 -14.39 7.50
C ASP A 241 18.25 -14.25 9.03
N ALA A 242 19.00 -13.27 9.57
CA ALA A 242 19.00 -13.02 11.00
C ALA A 242 17.61 -12.62 11.55
N PHE A 243 16.85 -11.83 10.80
CA PHE A 243 15.48 -11.44 11.16
C PHE A 243 14.53 -12.65 11.19
N MET A 244 14.63 -13.55 10.21
CA MET A 244 13.82 -14.77 10.17
C MET A 244 14.16 -15.75 11.30
N GLU A 245 15.43 -15.84 11.72
CA GLU A 245 15.81 -16.62 12.92
C GLU A 245 15.19 -16.05 14.20
N VAL A 246 15.09 -14.72 14.33
CA VAL A 246 14.39 -14.09 15.46
C VAL A 246 12.90 -14.45 15.47
N LEU A 247 12.26 -14.52 14.30
CA LEU A 247 10.86 -14.93 14.18
C LEU A 247 10.66 -16.41 14.53
N LYS A 248 11.54 -17.30 14.07
CA LYS A 248 11.51 -18.75 14.36
C LYS A 248 11.66 -19.07 15.85
N ALA A 249 12.33 -18.22 16.61
CA ALA A 249 12.63 -18.45 18.02
C ALA A 249 11.52 -18.01 18.99
N ARG A 250 10.43 -17.43 18.49
CA ARG A 250 9.28 -16.96 19.29
C ARG A 250 8.24 -18.05 19.45
#